data_AF-A0A8B9I4J7-F1
#
_entry.id   AF-A0A8B9I4J7-F1
#
_cell.length_a   1.000
_cell.length_b   1.000
_cell.length_c   1.000
_cell.angle_alpha   90.00
_cell.angle_beta   90.00
_cell.angle_gamma   90.00
#
_symmetry.space_group_name_H-M   'P 1'
#
loop_
_entity.id
_entity.type
_entity.pdbx_description
1 polymer ?
#
loop_
_entity_poly.entity_id
_entity_poly.type
_entity_poly.pdbx_seq_one_letter_code
_entity_poly.pdbx_strand_id
1 'polypeptide(L)'
;LTSRSWCPPAALVPAETKEMEKFTRLEALLFTAVLENCIDQLLILGYIMPVSYEGKTDINCVRASCPLSLKSTSNFSPCLTSKPLKSTEHKQQLRNSEDLKRAHHLSNKAMKHSALPADTLRKIQADRQYASDVITATMKEMQESGTFNSLIEANGRENAKKSKFHDILIREEEGKKEIKSLQKQLQDVKKETEMELQNRDNMIVCLKDEFQEMKAKIDMKKRYIKKSTDLQVHQTQKKCSNAENGLNKEIEVSSSPHTGPGKA
;
A
#
# COMPACT_ATOMS: atom_id res chain seq x y z
N LEU A 1 -4.24 -24.69 32.35
CA LEU A 1 -3.60 -24.98 31.05
C LEU A 1 -4.31 -26.17 30.40
N THR A 2 -5.51 -25.94 29.90
CA THR A 2 -6.32 -26.94 29.19
C THR A 2 -6.16 -26.70 27.70
N SER A 3 -5.20 -27.41 27.10
CA SER A 3 -5.05 -27.45 25.65
C SER A 3 -6.10 -28.42 25.10
N ARG A 4 -7.23 -27.89 24.62
CA ARG A 4 -8.18 -28.64 23.78
C ARG A 4 -8.06 -28.09 22.36
N SER A 5 -7.19 -28.73 21.59
CA SER A 5 -7.19 -28.67 20.13
C SER A 5 -8.51 -29.27 19.63
N TRP A 6 -9.46 -28.40 19.29
CA TRP A 6 -10.68 -28.80 18.59
C TRP A 6 -10.40 -28.80 17.10
N CYS A 7 -9.87 -29.91 16.58
CA CYS A 7 -9.95 -30.21 15.15
C CYS A 7 -11.26 -30.96 14.91
N PRO A 8 -12.19 -30.46 14.09
CA PRO A 8 -13.28 -31.28 13.61
C PRO A 8 -12.72 -32.30 12.60
N PRO A 9 -13.18 -33.57 12.65
CA PRO A 9 -12.81 -34.53 11.61
C PRO A 9 -13.43 -34.07 10.29
N ALA A 10 -12.57 -33.96 9.26
CA ALA A 10 -12.98 -33.89 7.88
C ALA A 10 -13.70 -35.21 7.54
N ALA A 11 -14.99 -35.27 7.81
CA ALA A 11 -15.85 -36.31 7.31
C ALA A 11 -15.91 -36.15 5.80
N LEU A 12 -15.11 -36.97 5.11
CA LEU A 12 -15.28 -37.29 3.71
C LEU A 12 -16.62 -38.03 3.61
N VAL A 13 -17.71 -37.28 3.52
CA VAL A 13 -19.03 -37.84 3.18
C VAL A 13 -18.92 -38.28 1.73
N PRO A 14 -19.13 -39.59 1.41
CA PRO A 14 -19.15 -40.04 0.04
C PRO A 14 -20.26 -39.27 -0.67
N ALA A 15 -19.94 -38.67 -1.81
CA ALA A 15 -20.93 -38.08 -2.69
C ALA A 15 -21.88 -39.20 -3.13
N GLU A 16 -23.00 -39.34 -2.41
CA GLU A 16 -24.14 -40.08 -2.89
C GLU A 16 -24.51 -39.45 -4.23
N THR A 17 -24.26 -40.17 -5.31
CA THR A 17 -24.87 -39.91 -6.61
C THR A 17 -26.36 -40.13 -6.42
N LYS A 18 -27.03 -39.07 -5.99
CA LYS A 18 -28.48 -38.99 -5.86
C LYS A 18 -29.03 -39.19 -7.26
N GLU A 19 -29.43 -40.42 -7.59
CA GLU A 19 -30.20 -40.73 -8.79
C GLU A 19 -31.41 -39.79 -8.78
N MET A 20 -31.36 -38.76 -9.63
CA MET A 20 -32.43 -37.79 -9.70
C MET A 20 -33.63 -38.44 -10.37
N GLU A 21 -34.77 -38.35 -9.68
CA GLU A 21 -36.06 -38.67 -10.26
C GLU A 21 -36.25 -37.79 -11.51
N LYS A 22 -36.42 -38.44 -12.65
CA LYS A 22 -36.59 -37.76 -13.93
C LYS A 22 -37.96 -37.12 -13.97
N PHE A 23 -38.03 -35.88 -14.45
CA PHE A 23 -39.30 -35.24 -14.69
C PHE A 23 -40.10 -36.03 -15.73
N THR A 24 -41.42 -36.07 -15.55
CA THR A 24 -42.30 -36.56 -16.59
C THR A 24 -42.19 -35.68 -17.83
N ARG A 25 -42.52 -36.24 -19.00
CA ARG A 25 -42.45 -35.49 -20.27
C ARG A 25 -43.29 -34.20 -20.24
N LEU A 26 -44.43 -34.22 -19.55
CA LEU A 26 -45.30 -33.04 -19.43
C LEU A 26 -44.65 -31.96 -18.55
N GLU A 27 -44.07 -32.35 -17.42
CA GLU A 27 -43.34 -31.44 -16.52
C GLU A 27 -42.12 -30.82 -17.23
N ALA A 28 -41.35 -31.64 -17.94
CA ALA A 28 -40.19 -31.16 -18.72
C ALA A 28 -40.60 -30.10 -19.76
N LEU A 29 -41.75 -30.27 -20.43
CA LEU A 29 -42.30 -29.27 -21.37
C LEU A 29 -42.73 -27.98 -20.66
N LEU A 30 -43.43 -28.10 -19.53
CA LEU A 30 -43.87 -26.95 -18.72
C LEU A 30 -42.68 -26.11 -18.25
N PHE A 31 -41.66 -26.76 -17.68
CA PHE A 31 -40.45 -26.07 -17.23
C PHE A 31 -39.64 -25.49 -18.39
N THR A 32 -39.55 -26.20 -19.51
CA THR A 32 -38.87 -25.69 -20.73
C THR A 32 -39.50 -24.38 -21.20
N ALA A 33 -40.83 -24.29 -21.28
CA ALA A 33 -41.51 -23.06 -21.68
C ALA A 33 -41.20 -21.87 -20.75
N VAL A 34 -41.03 -22.13 -19.45
CA VAL A 34 -40.60 -21.11 -18.48
C VAL A 34 -39.15 -20.68 -18.74
N LEU A 35 -38.24 -21.64 -18.99
CA LEU A 35 -36.84 -21.33 -19.28
C LEU A 35 -36.66 -20.58 -20.60
N GLU A 36 -37.44 -20.90 -21.64
CA GLU A 36 -37.48 -20.16 -22.91
C GLU A 36 -37.84 -18.70 -22.67
N ASN A 37 -38.91 -18.43 -21.90
CA ASN A 37 -39.29 -17.07 -21.54
C ASN A 37 -38.20 -16.34 -20.72
N CYS A 38 -37.47 -17.03 -19.86
CA CYS A 38 -36.33 -16.45 -19.15
C CYS A 38 -35.18 -16.08 -20.11
N ILE A 39 -34.89 -16.92 -21.10
CA ILE A 39 -33.87 -16.63 -22.13
C ILE A 39 -34.28 -15.40 -22.94
N ASP A 40 -35.55 -15.33 -23.38
CA ASP A 40 -36.07 -14.17 -24.11
C ASP A 40 -35.97 -12.87 -23.31
N GLN A 41 -36.27 -12.92 -22.02
CA GLN A 41 -36.10 -11.77 -21.12
C GLN A 41 -34.63 -11.35 -20.98
N LEU A 42 -33.71 -12.30 -20.87
CA LEU A 42 -32.27 -12.02 -20.83
C LEU A 42 -31.75 -11.45 -22.16
N LEU A 43 -32.30 -11.90 -23.29
CA LEU A 43 -32.01 -11.34 -24.60
C LEU A 43 -32.49 -9.89 -24.70
N ILE A 44 -33.75 -9.61 -24.33
CA ILE A 44 -34.30 -8.24 -24.27
C ILE A 44 -33.43 -7.37 -23.36
N LEU A 45 -33.07 -7.86 -22.18
CA LEU A 45 -32.16 -7.17 -21.25
C LEU A 45 -30.82 -6.84 -21.91
N GLY A 46 -30.29 -7.75 -22.74
CA GLY A 46 -29.09 -7.53 -23.52
C GLY A 46 -29.22 -6.43 -24.57
N TYR A 47 -30.38 -6.28 -25.21
CA TYR A 47 -30.63 -5.23 -26.19
C TYR A 47 -30.83 -3.84 -25.57
N ILE A 48 -31.42 -3.77 -24.38
CA ILE A 48 -31.68 -2.49 -23.70
C ILE A 48 -30.48 -1.99 -22.88
N MET A 49 -29.56 -2.87 -22.50
CA MET A 49 -28.36 -2.48 -21.75
C MET A 49 -27.35 -1.77 -22.67
N PRO A 50 -26.77 -0.64 -22.23
CA PRO A 50 -25.70 0.01 -22.98
C PRO A 50 -24.45 -0.88 -23.00
N VAL A 51 -23.94 -1.16 -24.20
CA VAL A 51 -22.57 -1.63 -24.37
C VAL A 51 -21.67 -0.47 -23.95
N SER A 52 -20.78 -0.72 -23.00
CA SER A 52 -19.97 0.30 -22.31
C SER A 52 -19.56 1.43 -23.25
N TYR A 53 -19.98 2.65 -22.92
CA TYR A 53 -19.63 3.86 -23.66
C TYR A 53 -18.15 4.17 -23.42
N GLU A 54 -17.28 3.50 -24.17
CA GLU A 54 -15.89 3.91 -24.31
C GLU A 54 -15.89 4.97 -25.41
N GLY A 55 -15.78 6.23 -25.00
CA GLY A 55 -15.91 7.36 -25.90
C GLY A 55 -14.84 7.37 -27.00
N LYS A 56 -15.28 7.75 -28.21
CA LYS A 56 -14.57 8.00 -29.50
C LYS A 56 -14.50 6.76 -30.40
N THR A 57 -14.93 6.75 -31.66
CA THR A 57 -15.37 7.77 -32.64
C THR A 57 -16.22 7.03 -33.69
N ASP A 58 -17.05 7.75 -34.42
CA ASP A 58 -17.77 7.35 -35.63
C ASP A 58 -17.34 6.02 -36.29
N ILE A 59 -18.31 5.14 -36.55
CA ILE A 59 -18.59 4.47 -37.84
C ILE A 59 -19.46 3.23 -37.57
N ASN A 60 -20.64 3.23 -38.19
CA ASN A 60 -21.53 2.11 -38.44
C ASN A 60 -21.97 1.22 -37.26
N CYS A 61 -23.24 1.40 -36.91
CA CYS A 61 -24.15 0.31 -36.58
C CYS A 61 -24.16 -0.72 -37.73
N VAL A 62 -23.18 -1.63 -37.78
CA VAL A 62 -23.32 -2.87 -38.54
C VAL A 62 -24.11 -3.83 -37.68
N ARG A 63 -25.43 -3.74 -37.87
CA ARG A 63 -26.39 -4.85 -37.80
C ARG A 63 -25.69 -6.21 -37.98
N ALA A 64 -25.50 -6.94 -36.88
CA ALA A 64 -25.15 -8.35 -36.90
C ALA A 64 -26.42 -9.18 -36.64
N SER A 65 -26.98 -9.66 -37.75
CA SER A 65 -27.82 -10.86 -37.90
C SER A 65 -29.02 -11.08 -36.97
N CYS A 66 -30.17 -10.49 -37.34
CA CYS A 66 -31.45 -11.20 -37.20
C CYS A 66 -31.68 -12.07 -38.44
N PRO A 67 -32.07 -13.34 -38.29
CA PRO A 67 -32.87 -14.02 -39.28
C PRO A 67 -34.21 -14.40 -38.63
N LEU A 68 -35.15 -13.46 -38.52
CA LEU A 68 -36.55 -13.85 -38.38
C LEU A 68 -37.42 -12.97 -39.28
N SER A 69 -37.81 -13.59 -40.39
CA SER A 69 -38.74 -13.08 -41.38
C SER A 69 -40.15 -13.28 -40.86
N LEU A 70 -40.82 -12.22 -40.38
CA LEU A 70 -42.28 -12.22 -40.24
C LEU A 70 -42.85 -11.01 -40.99
N LYS A 71 -43.42 -11.29 -42.16
CA LYS A 71 -44.31 -10.41 -42.89
C LYS A 71 -45.58 -10.20 -42.08
N SER A 72 -45.97 -8.95 -41.81
CA SER A 72 -47.37 -8.47 -41.85
C SER A 72 -47.45 -6.95 -41.62
N THR A 73 -47.75 -6.27 -42.72
CA THR A 73 -48.60 -5.08 -42.91
C THR A 73 -48.96 -4.21 -41.70
N SER A 74 -48.54 -2.95 -41.71
CA SER A 74 -49.49 -1.81 -41.57
C SER A 74 -48.78 -0.48 -41.85
N ASN A 75 -49.25 0.14 -42.92
CA ASN A 75 -49.13 1.53 -43.36
C ASN A 75 -48.80 2.56 -42.28
N PHE A 76 -47.80 3.39 -42.50
CA PHE A 76 -47.91 4.86 -42.50
C PHE A 76 -46.64 5.46 -43.14
N SER A 77 -46.82 5.97 -44.35
CA SER A 77 -46.01 7.03 -44.96
C SER A 77 -46.97 8.22 -45.19
N PRO A 78 -46.54 9.45 -45.53
CA PRO A 78 -45.24 9.79 -46.12
C PRO A 78 -44.64 11.15 -45.68
N CYS A 79 -43.49 11.45 -46.30
CA CYS A 79 -43.16 12.78 -46.87
C CYS A 79 -42.62 13.85 -45.89
N LEU A 80 -41.53 14.59 -46.13
CA LEU A 80 -40.85 15.00 -47.36
C LEU A 80 -39.36 15.30 -47.10
N THR A 81 -38.53 14.84 -48.03
CA THR A 81 -37.38 15.51 -48.67
C THR A 81 -36.85 16.83 -48.09
N SER A 82 -35.53 16.90 -47.84
CA SER A 82 -34.62 17.61 -48.76
C SER A 82 -33.15 17.46 -48.34
N LYS A 83 -32.31 17.25 -49.35
CA LYS A 83 -30.85 17.13 -49.33
C LYS A 83 -30.13 18.44 -48.94
N PRO A 84 -28.81 18.37 -48.63
CA PRO A 84 -28.04 19.42 -47.95
C PRO A 84 -27.32 20.35 -48.93
N LEU A 85 -27.10 21.63 -48.59
CA LEU A 85 -25.88 22.35 -49.00
C LEU A 85 -25.69 23.75 -48.38
N LYS A 86 -24.50 23.93 -47.80
CA LYS A 86 -23.61 25.12 -47.78
C LYS A 86 -24.19 26.49 -47.38
N SER A 87 -23.70 27.00 -46.24
CA SER A 87 -23.68 28.43 -45.97
C SER A 87 -22.43 29.07 -46.57
N THR A 88 -22.66 30.19 -47.25
CA THR A 88 -21.66 31.17 -47.66
C THR A 88 -21.33 32.09 -46.47
N GLU A 89 -20.10 32.59 -46.44
CA GLU A 89 -19.54 33.50 -45.44
C GLU A 89 -20.30 34.83 -45.31
N HIS A 90 -20.45 35.36 -44.08
CA HIS A 90 -20.07 36.74 -43.77
C HIS A 90 -19.92 36.99 -42.27
N LYS A 91 -18.81 37.66 -41.93
CA LYS A 91 -18.47 38.23 -40.61
C LYS A 91 -19.42 39.39 -40.29
N GLN A 92 -19.92 39.48 -39.05
CA GLN A 92 -19.87 40.73 -38.27
C GLN A 92 -20.12 40.48 -36.76
N GLN A 93 -19.07 40.75 -35.98
CA GLN A 93 -19.04 41.40 -34.67
C GLN A 93 -19.95 40.96 -33.49
N LEU A 94 -19.22 40.62 -32.42
CA LEU A 94 -19.28 41.28 -31.10
C LEU A 94 -20.35 40.80 -30.10
N ARG A 95 -19.81 40.46 -28.91
CA ARG A 95 -20.43 40.31 -27.60
C ARG A 95 -21.19 39.00 -27.29
N ASN A 96 -20.51 38.17 -26.49
CA ASN A 96 -20.98 37.50 -25.26
C ASN A 96 -20.45 36.05 -25.16
N SER A 97 -19.14 35.92 -24.88
CA SER A 97 -18.42 34.64 -24.76
C SER A 97 -18.42 34.06 -23.32
N GLU A 98 -19.13 34.67 -22.38
CA GLU A 98 -19.01 34.32 -20.96
C GLU A 98 -20.19 33.49 -20.42
N ASP A 99 -21.39 33.60 -21.01
CA ASP A 99 -22.58 32.86 -20.54
C ASP A 99 -22.74 31.45 -21.14
N LEU A 100 -22.16 31.18 -22.32
CA LEU A 100 -22.14 29.82 -22.89
C LEU A 100 -21.27 28.86 -22.06
N LYS A 101 -20.18 29.37 -21.45
CA LYS A 101 -19.25 28.54 -20.67
C LYS A 101 -19.83 28.10 -19.33
N ARG A 102 -20.73 28.89 -18.73
CA ARG A 102 -21.39 28.55 -17.46
C ARG A 102 -22.47 27.50 -17.63
N ALA A 103 -23.20 27.52 -18.76
CA ALA A 103 -24.16 26.47 -19.12
C ALA A 103 -23.48 25.14 -19.45
N HIS A 104 -22.35 25.16 -20.17
CA HIS A 104 -21.57 23.95 -20.47
C HIS A 104 -20.94 23.30 -19.22
N HIS A 105 -20.61 24.09 -18.18
CA HIS A 105 -20.00 23.55 -16.97
C HIS A 105 -21.01 22.91 -16.00
N LEU A 106 -22.30 23.27 -16.09
CA LEU A 106 -23.39 22.65 -15.33
C LEU A 106 -23.95 21.40 -16.05
N SER A 107 -23.99 21.41 -17.39
CA SER A 107 -24.37 20.24 -18.21
C SER A 107 -23.42 19.05 -18.01
N ASN A 108 -22.11 19.28 -17.88
CA ASN A 108 -21.13 18.23 -17.63
C ASN A 108 -21.17 17.62 -16.22
N LYS A 109 -21.90 18.23 -15.27
CA LYS A 109 -22.06 17.71 -13.91
C LYS A 109 -23.36 16.90 -13.76
N ALA A 110 -24.41 17.24 -14.50
CA ALA A 110 -25.65 16.46 -14.55
C ALA A 110 -25.48 15.12 -15.29
N MET A 111 -24.57 15.04 -16.27
CA MET A 111 -24.32 13.82 -17.05
C MET A 111 -23.34 12.83 -16.40
N LYS A 112 -22.91 13.09 -15.15
CA LYS A 112 -21.99 12.21 -14.40
C LYS A 112 -22.68 11.24 -13.44
N HIS A 113 -24.00 11.33 -13.32
CA HIS A 113 -24.77 10.47 -12.41
C HIS A 113 -25.45 9.27 -13.09
N SER A 114 -25.27 9.09 -14.42
CA SER A 114 -26.01 8.09 -15.20
C SER A 114 -25.16 6.99 -15.84
N ALA A 115 -23.84 7.14 -15.90
CA ALA A 115 -22.97 6.11 -16.48
C ALA A 115 -22.46 5.20 -15.36
N LEU A 116 -23.00 3.99 -15.26
CA LEU A 116 -22.36 2.93 -14.50
C LEU A 116 -20.89 2.81 -14.94
N PRO A 117 -19.93 2.58 -14.02
CA PRO A 117 -18.54 2.36 -14.39
C PRO A 117 -18.45 1.27 -15.47
N ALA A 118 -17.58 1.46 -16.47
CA ALA A 118 -17.43 0.52 -17.59
C ALA A 118 -17.20 -0.92 -17.12
N ASP A 119 -16.47 -1.09 -16.01
CA ASP A 119 -16.23 -2.40 -15.39
C ASP A 119 -17.49 -3.02 -14.79
N THR A 120 -18.37 -2.22 -14.18
CA THR A 120 -19.66 -2.68 -13.67
C THR A 120 -20.56 -3.13 -14.82
N LEU A 121 -20.61 -2.38 -15.92
CA LEU A 121 -21.37 -2.76 -17.12
C LEU A 121 -20.84 -4.06 -17.74
N ARG A 122 -19.51 -4.20 -17.83
CA ARG A 122 -18.87 -5.43 -18.34
C ARG A 122 -19.21 -6.64 -17.46
N LYS A 123 -19.20 -6.47 -16.14
CA LYS A 123 -19.60 -7.51 -15.20
C LYS A 123 -21.07 -7.90 -15.38
N ILE A 124 -21.98 -6.93 -15.44
CA ILE A 124 -23.41 -7.22 -15.62
C ILE A 124 -23.65 -7.97 -16.95
N GLN A 125 -22.95 -7.60 -18.02
CA GLN A 125 -23.04 -8.33 -19.29
C GLN A 125 -22.51 -9.76 -19.20
N ALA A 126 -21.38 -9.97 -18.52
CA ALA A 126 -20.83 -11.30 -18.30
C ALA A 126 -21.77 -12.15 -17.43
N ASP A 127 -22.34 -11.59 -16.36
CA ASP A 127 -23.29 -12.25 -15.48
C ASP A 127 -24.58 -12.62 -16.23
N ARG A 128 -25.09 -11.71 -17.08
CA ARG A 128 -26.23 -11.97 -17.97
C ARG A 128 -25.94 -13.13 -18.93
N GLN A 129 -24.78 -13.11 -19.58
CA GLN A 129 -24.40 -14.18 -20.51
C GLN A 129 -24.28 -15.52 -19.78
N TYR A 130 -23.63 -15.54 -18.63
CA TYR A 130 -23.53 -16.74 -17.79
C TYR A 130 -24.91 -17.29 -17.41
N ALA A 131 -25.85 -16.44 -16.98
CA ALA A 131 -27.22 -16.85 -16.68
C ALA A 131 -27.93 -17.42 -17.92
N SER A 132 -27.77 -16.78 -19.08
CA SER A 132 -28.32 -17.25 -20.35
C SER A 132 -27.77 -18.63 -20.73
N ASP A 133 -26.46 -18.85 -20.59
CA ASP A 133 -25.80 -20.11 -20.92
C ASP A 133 -26.26 -21.24 -19.98
N VAL A 134 -26.36 -20.97 -18.68
CA VAL A 134 -26.85 -21.95 -17.69
C VAL A 134 -28.30 -22.33 -17.96
N ILE A 135 -29.18 -21.34 -18.21
CA ILE A 135 -30.59 -21.58 -18.50
C ILE A 135 -30.75 -22.36 -19.81
N THR A 136 -29.99 -22.00 -20.86
CA THR A 136 -30.01 -22.70 -22.15
C THR A 136 -29.53 -24.15 -22.02
N ALA A 137 -28.44 -24.39 -21.27
CA ALA A 137 -27.95 -25.73 -21.00
C ALA A 137 -28.97 -26.57 -20.21
N THR A 138 -29.60 -25.97 -19.20
CA THR A 138 -30.64 -26.63 -18.38
C THR A 138 -31.88 -26.96 -19.21
N MET A 139 -32.32 -26.02 -20.04
CA MET A 139 -33.45 -26.21 -20.95
C MET A 139 -33.20 -27.37 -21.91
N LYS A 140 -32.01 -27.40 -22.54
CA LYS A 140 -31.62 -28.48 -23.44
C LYS A 140 -31.55 -29.83 -22.71
N GLU A 141 -30.92 -29.88 -21.55
CA GLU A 141 -30.84 -31.10 -20.72
C GLU A 141 -32.23 -31.63 -20.35
N MET A 142 -33.14 -30.72 -20.00
CA MET A 142 -34.50 -31.09 -19.60
C MET A 142 -35.32 -31.62 -20.79
N GLN A 143 -35.13 -31.07 -21.99
CA GLN A 143 -35.75 -31.59 -23.22
C GLN A 143 -35.20 -32.99 -23.61
N GLU A 144 -33.89 -33.21 -23.44
CA GLU A 144 -33.21 -34.43 -23.89
C GLU A 144 -33.30 -35.58 -22.89
N SER A 145 -33.14 -35.28 -21.59
CA SER A 145 -32.91 -36.25 -20.52
C SER A 145 -33.93 -36.19 -19.38
N GLY A 146 -34.74 -35.12 -19.30
CA GLY A 146 -35.70 -34.90 -18.22
C GLY A 146 -35.05 -34.59 -16.87
N THR A 147 -33.81 -34.09 -16.86
CA THR A 147 -33.01 -33.77 -15.66
C THR A 147 -32.52 -32.32 -15.69
N PHE A 148 -31.95 -31.84 -14.58
CA PHE A 148 -31.45 -30.46 -14.43
C PHE A 148 -30.08 -30.39 -13.72
N ASN A 149 -29.25 -31.42 -13.88
CA ASN A 149 -27.94 -31.53 -13.25
C ASN A 149 -27.02 -30.36 -13.64
N SER A 150 -27.12 -29.86 -14.86
CA SER A 150 -26.38 -28.69 -15.33
C SER A 150 -26.59 -27.45 -14.44
N LEU A 151 -27.80 -27.23 -13.94
CA LEU A 151 -28.12 -26.14 -13.01
C LEU A 151 -27.49 -26.39 -11.63
N ILE A 152 -27.55 -27.63 -11.13
CA ILE A 152 -26.97 -28.02 -9.84
C ILE A 152 -25.46 -27.83 -9.87
N GLU A 153 -24.81 -28.29 -10.92
CA GLU A 153 -23.37 -28.11 -11.11
C GLU A 153 -22.99 -26.64 -11.25
N ALA A 154 -23.76 -25.85 -12.01
CA ALA A 154 -23.54 -24.41 -12.15
C ALA A 154 -23.64 -23.67 -10.79
N ASN A 155 -24.67 -24.01 -10.00
CA ASN A 155 -24.84 -23.48 -8.65
C ASN A 155 -23.71 -23.93 -7.71
N GLY A 156 -23.29 -25.20 -7.81
CA GLY A 156 -22.14 -25.74 -7.07
C GLY A 156 -20.84 -25.00 -7.39
N ARG A 157 -20.57 -24.73 -8.68
CA ARG A 157 -19.41 -23.94 -9.12
C ARG A 157 -19.46 -22.53 -8.55
N GLU A 158 -20.61 -21.87 -8.54
CA GLU A 158 -20.73 -20.50 -8.03
C GLU A 158 -20.60 -20.44 -6.50
N ASN A 159 -21.18 -21.40 -5.78
CA ASN A 159 -20.96 -21.54 -4.34
C ASN A 159 -19.48 -21.79 -3.99
N ALA A 160 -18.78 -22.63 -4.77
CA ALA A 160 -17.36 -22.86 -4.59
C ALA A 160 -16.53 -21.59 -4.84
N LYS A 161 -16.86 -20.78 -5.86
CA LYS A 161 -16.22 -19.48 -6.09
C LYS A 161 -16.49 -18.53 -4.91
N LYS A 162 -17.74 -18.42 -4.46
CA LYS A 162 -18.12 -17.59 -3.30
C LYS A 162 -17.34 -17.97 -2.04
N SER A 163 -17.18 -19.27 -1.77
CA SER A 163 -16.37 -19.76 -0.64
C SER A 163 -14.92 -19.30 -0.75
N LYS A 164 -14.29 -19.47 -1.93
CA LYS A 164 -12.90 -19.02 -2.14
C LYS A 164 -12.73 -17.52 -1.90
N PHE A 165 -13.70 -16.69 -2.33
CA PHE A 165 -13.67 -15.26 -2.05
C PHE A 165 -13.79 -14.95 -0.56
N HIS A 166 -14.61 -15.71 0.17
CA HIS A 166 -14.71 -15.58 1.62
C HIS A 166 -13.39 -15.93 2.31
N ASP A 167 -12.71 -16.99 1.89
CA ASP A 167 -11.40 -17.40 2.41
C ASP A 167 -10.31 -16.35 2.13
N ILE A 168 -10.34 -15.73 0.94
CA ILE A 168 -9.45 -14.62 0.59
C ILE A 168 -9.73 -13.42 1.51
N LEU A 169 -10.99 -13.06 1.69
CA LEU A 169 -11.40 -11.92 2.52
C LEU A 169 -10.95 -12.09 3.98
N ILE A 170 -11.14 -13.28 4.55
CA ILE A 170 -10.70 -13.59 5.92
C ILE A 170 -9.18 -13.42 6.03
N ARG A 171 -8.41 -14.07 5.15
CA ARG A 171 -6.94 -13.98 5.17
C ARG A 171 -6.44 -12.56 4.98
N GLU A 172 -7.09 -11.76 4.13
CA GLU A 172 -6.70 -10.37 3.91
C GLU A 172 -6.94 -9.51 5.16
N GLU A 173 -8.07 -9.70 5.85
CA GLU A 173 -8.36 -9.00 7.09
C GLU A 173 -7.41 -9.42 8.23
N GLU A 174 -7.06 -10.70 8.32
CA GLU A 174 -6.04 -11.18 9.26
C GLU A 174 -4.65 -10.60 8.95
N GLY A 175 -4.23 -10.62 7.68
CA GLY A 175 -2.97 -10.04 7.25
C GLY A 175 -2.89 -8.53 7.53
N LYS A 176 -3.99 -7.80 7.37
CA LYS A 176 -4.07 -6.37 7.71
C LYS A 176 -3.85 -6.12 9.20
N LYS A 177 -4.39 -6.97 10.07
CA LYS A 177 -4.16 -6.90 11.53
C LYS A 177 -2.72 -7.19 11.90
N GLU A 178 -2.12 -8.20 11.26
CA GLU A 178 -0.71 -8.57 11.48
C GLU A 178 0.24 -7.45 11.04
N ILE A 179 0.05 -6.88 9.84
CA ILE A 179 0.83 -5.74 9.35
C ILE A 179 0.76 -4.57 10.34
N LYS A 180 -0.44 -4.24 10.82
CA LYS A 180 -0.62 -3.16 11.80
C LYS A 180 0.11 -3.43 13.13
N SER A 181 0.10 -4.68 13.59
CA SER A 181 0.84 -5.11 14.79
C SER A 181 2.35 -4.95 14.59
N LEU A 182 2.88 -5.44 13.46
CA LEU A 182 4.31 -5.36 13.14
C LEU A 182 4.78 -3.91 12.97
N GLN A 183 3.98 -3.06 12.32
CA GLN A 183 4.26 -1.63 12.21
C GLN A 183 4.39 -0.95 13.58
N LYS A 184 3.53 -1.32 14.53
CA LYS A 184 3.61 -0.83 15.91
C LYS A 184 4.89 -1.29 16.59
N GLN A 185 5.22 -2.58 16.51
CA GLN A 185 6.46 -3.12 17.09
C GLN A 185 7.70 -2.44 16.51
N LEU A 186 7.74 -2.23 15.20
CA LEU A 186 8.84 -1.54 14.55
C LEU A 186 8.98 -0.08 15.03
N GLN A 187 7.86 0.61 15.23
CA GLN A 187 7.87 1.96 15.78
C GLN A 187 8.37 1.99 17.22
N ASP A 188 7.98 1.01 18.03
CA ASP A 188 8.39 0.91 19.44
C ASP A 188 9.90 0.62 19.55
N VAL A 189 10.42 -0.35 18.79
CA VAL A 189 11.87 -0.64 18.72
C VAL A 189 12.66 0.57 18.24
N LYS A 190 12.15 1.31 17.25
CA LYS A 190 12.79 2.54 16.78
C LYS A 190 12.89 3.60 17.88
N LYS A 191 11.85 3.76 18.70
CA LYS A 191 11.86 4.71 19.82
C LYS A 191 12.81 4.27 20.93
N GLU A 192 12.82 2.97 21.26
CA GLU A 192 13.71 2.41 22.28
C GLU A 192 15.17 2.57 21.90
N THR A 193 15.53 2.24 20.65
CA THR A 193 16.89 2.39 20.14
C THR A 193 17.35 3.85 20.10
N GLU A 194 16.47 4.78 19.73
CA GLU A 194 16.76 6.23 19.78
C GLU A 194 17.00 6.70 21.23
N MET A 195 16.17 6.24 22.18
CA MET A 195 16.34 6.59 23.59
C MET A 195 17.65 6.05 24.16
N GLU A 196 18.01 4.81 23.83
CA GLU A 196 19.27 4.20 24.23
C GLU A 196 20.48 4.91 23.62
N LEU A 197 20.39 5.38 22.37
CA LEU A 197 21.43 6.18 21.74
C LEU A 197 21.64 7.50 22.51
N GLN A 198 20.55 8.23 22.78
CA GLN A 198 20.59 9.48 23.55
C GLN A 198 21.16 9.27 24.95
N ASN A 199 20.81 8.17 25.61
CA ASN A 199 21.35 7.81 26.91
C ASN A 199 22.88 7.59 26.86
N ARG A 200 23.37 6.88 25.83
CA ARG A 200 24.81 6.66 25.63
C ARG A 200 25.54 7.95 25.30
N ASP A 201 24.98 8.82 24.46
CA ASP A 201 25.57 10.12 24.15
C ASP A 201 25.70 10.99 25.41
N ASN A 202 24.67 11.00 26.26
CA ASN A 202 24.73 11.70 27.55
C ASN A 202 25.84 11.13 28.45
N MET A 203 25.99 9.80 28.49
CA MET A 203 27.05 9.16 29.27
C MET A 203 28.45 9.48 28.73
N ILE A 204 28.63 9.56 27.41
CA ILE A 204 29.88 9.98 26.78
C ILE A 204 30.24 11.41 27.20
N VAL A 205 29.26 12.32 27.24
CA VAL A 205 29.47 13.71 27.70
C VAL A 205 29.92 13.74 29.15
N CYS A 206 29.21 13.05 30.06
CA CYS A 206 29.57 13.00 31.48
C CYS A 206 31.00 12.45 31.68
N LEU A 207 31.34 11.32 31.05
CA LEU A 207 32.67 10.71 31.17
C LEU A 207 33.77 11.60 30.59
N LYS A 208 33.48 12.34 29.51
CA LYS A 208 34.42 13.29 28.93
C LYS A 208 34.72 14.43 29.89
N ASP A 209 33.70 14.93 30.58
CA ASP A 209 33.85 15.99 31.59
C ASP A 209 34.68 15.51 32.78
N GLU A 210 34.40 14.31 33.31
CA GLU A 210 35.19 13.68 34.38
C GLU A 210 36.66 13.48 33.97
N PHE A 211 36.90 13.03 32.75
CA PHE A 211 38.25 12.84 32.23
C PHE A 211 39.00 14.17 32.12
N GLN A 212 38.34 15.23 31.63
CA GLN A 212 38.94 16.57 31.55
C GLN A 212 39.24 17.13 32.93
N GLU A 213 38.35 16.94 33.91
CA GLU A 213 38.57 17.33 35.29
C GLU A 213 39.79 16.61 35.89
N MET A 214 39.88 15.28 35.71
CA MET A 214 41.01 14.49 36.20
C MET A 214 42.33 14.93 35.54
N LYS A 215 42.31 15.19 34.24
CA LYS A 215 43.48 15.70 33.51
C LYS A 215 43.94 17.04 34.08
N ALA A 216 43.02 17.97 34.32
CA ALA A 216 43.34 19.27 34.93
C ALA A 216 43.95 19.10 36.34
N LYS A 217 43.40 18.21 37.18
CA LYS A 217 43.95 17.88 38.50
C LYS A 217 45.37 17.31 38.42
N ILE A 218 45.62 16.37 37.50
CA ILE A 218 46.95 15.78 37.29
C ILE A 218 47.95 16.85 36.83
N ASP A 219 47.57 17.70 35.88
CA ASP A 219 48.43 18.78 35.38
C ASP A 219 48.77 19.79 36.49
N MET A 220 47.81 20.13 37.36
CA MET A 220 48.07 20.95 38.55
C MET A 220 49.05 20.26 39.50
N LYS A 221 48.84 18.98 39.82
CA LYS A 221 49.73 18.20 40.69
C LYS A 221 51.14 18.10 40.11
N LYS A 222 51.26 17.88 38.80
CA LYS A 222 52.55 17.84 38.09
C LYS A 222 53.32 19.15 38.24
N ARG A 223 52.66 20.30 38.04
CA ARG A 223 53.29 21.62 38.24
C ARG A 223 53.70 21.85 39.69
N TYR A 224 52.86 21.47 40.65
CA TYR A 224 53.16 21.60 42.07
C TYR A 224 54.39 20.78 42.48
N ILE A 225 54.43 19.49 42.09
CA ILE A 225 55.56 18.60 42.39
C ILE A 225 56.84 19.15 41.78
N LYS A 226 56.82 19.55 40.50
CA LYS A 226 57.98 20.13 39.83
C LYS A 226 58.50 21.37 40.57
N LYS A 227 57.61 22.31 40.91
CA LYS A 227 58.01 23.52 41.64
C LYS A 227 58.60 23.21 43.02
N SER A 228 58.04 22.21 43.71
CA SER A 228 58.55 21.74 45.00
C SER A 228 59.96 21.14 44.88
N THR A 229 60.18 20.26 43.90
CA THR A 229 61.49 19.65 43.67
C THR A 229 62.53 20.66 43.20
N ASP A 230 62.16 21.57 42.28
CA ASP A 230 63.06 22.62 41.79
C ASP A 230 63.49 23.56 42.94
N LEU A 231 62.56 23.92 43.84
CA LEU A 231 62.86 24.70 45.03
C LEU A 231 63.82 23.96 45.98
N GLN A 232 63.60 22.66 46.20
CA GLN A 232 64.47 21.84 47.05
C GLN A 232 65.89 21.73 46.49
N VAL A 233 66.02 21.53 45.18
CA VAL A 233 67.31 21.51 44.47
C VAL A 233 67.99 22.86 44.60
N HIS A 234 67.29 23.96 44.28
CA HIS A 234 67.84 25.31 44.37
C HIS A 234 68.28 25.66 45.80
N GLN A 235 67.50 25.27 46.82
CA GLN A 235 67.85 25.49 48.22
C GLN A 235 69.09 24.69 48.61
N THR A 236 69.19 23.43 48.18
CA THR A 236 70.36 22.57 48.45
C THR A 236 71.60 23.12 47.75
N GLN A 237 71.48 23.47 46.48
CA GLN A 237 72.56 24.08 45.69
C GLN A 237 73.07 25.37 46.34
N LYS A 238 72.16 26.26 46.78
CA LYS A 238 72.53 27.49 47.49
C LYS A 238 73.28 27.20 48.80
N LYS A 239 72.87 26.20 49.57
CA LYS A 239 73.59 25.77 50.79
C LYS A 239 74.99 25.27 50.45
N CYS A 240 75.13 24.44 49.42
CA CYS A 240 76.43 23.93 48.95
C CYS A 240 77.33 25.07 48.47
N SER A 241 76.86 25.96 47.60
CA SER A 241 77.64 27.11 47.11
C SER A 241 78.06 28.06 48.24
N ASN A 242 77.20 28.28 49.24
CA ASN A 242 77.58 29.07 50.42
C ASN A 242 78.70 28.41 51.24
N ALA A 243 78.64 27.08 51.41
CA ALA A 243 79.67 26.33 52.10
C ALA A 243 81.00 26.32 51.32
N GLU A 244 80.95 26.10 50.01
CA GLU A 244 82.11 26.18 49.10
C GLU A 244 82.74 27.57 49.11
N ASN A 245 81.94 28.64 49.05
CA ASN A 245 82.45 30.01 49.17
C ASN A 245 83.09 30.29 50.53
N GLY A 246 82.58 29.67 51.60
CA GLY A 246 83.20 29.71 52.93
C GLY A 246 84.59 29.07 52.93
N LEU A 247 84.70 27.85 52.39
CA LEU A 247 85.97 27.12 52.26
C LEU A 247 86.95 27.87 51.34
N ASN A 248 86.50 28.44 50.23
CA ASN A 248 87.35 29.21 49.31
C ASN A 248 87.95 30.46 49.98
N LYS A 249 87.15 31.17 50.79
CA LYS A 249 87.68 32.31 51.58
C LYS A 249 88.74 31.87 52.58
N GLU A 250 88.54 30.72 53.24
CA GLU A 250 89.53 30.15 54.16
C GLU A 250 90.83 29.77 53.44
N ILE A 251 90.73 29.20 52.23
CA ILE A 251 91.88 28.91 51.36
C ILE A 251 92.60 30.20 50.92
N GLU A 252 91.87 31.25 50.53
CA GLU A 252 92.45 32.54 50.11
C GLU A 252 93.20 33.24 51.25
N VAL A 253 92.66 33.18 52.49
CA VAL A 253 93.34 33.64 53.70
C VAL A 253 94.60 32.81 53.97
N SER A 254 94.57 31.50 53.72
CA SER A 254 95.70 30.58 53.93
C SER A 254 96.78 30.66 52.84
N SER A 255 96.47 31.23 51.67
CA SER A 255 97.36 31.32 50.51
C SER A 255 97.93 32.72 50.24
N SER A 256 97.56 33.72 51.05
CA SER A 256 98.25 35.01 51.08
C SER A 256 99.67 34.84 51.66
N PRO A 257 100.74 35.31 50.99
CA PRO A 257 102.11 35.06 51.42
C PRO A 257 102.41 35.82 52.71
N HIS A 258 102.61 35.08 53.81
CA HIS A 258 103.19 35.62 55.03
C HIS A 258 104.67 35.92 54.75
N THR A 259 104.98 37.19 54.45
CA THR A 259 106.33 37.75 54.68
C THR A 259 106.60 37.65 56.18
N GLY A 260 107.30 36.60 56.59
CA GLY A 260 107.80 36.48 57.96
C GLY A 260 109.00 37.42 58.17
N PRO A 261 109.04 38.22 59.24
CA PRO A 261 110.29 38.85 59.64
C PRO A 261 111.18 37.79 60.28
N GLY A 262 112.36 37.63 59.73
CA GLY A 262 113.44 36.86 60.31
C GLY A 262 113.90 37.44 61.65
N LYS A 263 114.17 36.50 62.56
CA LYS A 263 115.05 36.53 63.74
C LYS A 263 115.77 37.85 64.08
N ALA A 264 115.67 38.24 65.35
CA ALA A 264 116.82 38.33 66.24
C ALA A 264 116.38 37.94 67.65
#